data_AF-H2ASK5-F1
#
_entry.id   AF-H2ASK5-F1
#
_cell.length_a   1.000
_cell.length_b   1.000
_cell.length_c   1.000
_cell.angle_alpha   90.00
_cell.angle_beta   90.00
_cell.angle_gamma   90.00
#
_symmetry.space_group_name_H-M   'P 1'
#
loop_
_entity.id
_entity.type
_entity.pdbx_description
1 polymer ?
#
loop_
_entity_poly.entity_id
_entity_poly.type
_entity_poly.pdbx_seq_one_letter_code
_entity_poly.pdbx_strand_id
1 'polypeptide(L)'
;MKSSVQLIQEAQNYRYNPSIPLRIYLKTCIGLLDKAQLNFQNNDNSMAFMFYYRYMDLVTNKLSTHQEYMSSVDSLHRREYLQLIKLEVPCVLKIIEDLQETIDDNYKKHELSLAKNIAKAKPTQLTHQTTYETLPSTFNERRFNQSLNFLHSQTTFNNNTTTNNNSMNNNNSNNNNSNNSNIQDNSNEMYHYPELPQLSYSSF
;
A
#
# COMPACT_ATOMS: atom_id res chain seq x y z
N MET A 1 0.98 6.87 -5.01
CA MET A 1 -0.42 6.87 -5.45
C MET A 1 -1.10 5.61 -4.93
N LYS A 2 -2.33 5.69 -4.40
CA LYS A 2 -3.07 4.53 -3.87
C LYS A 2 -3.84 3.84 -5.00
N SER A 3 -4.08 2.53 -4.88
CA SER A 3 -4.96 1.81 -5.82
C SER A 3 -6.43 2.03 -5.47
N SER A 4 -7.34 1.80 -6.42
CA SER A 4 -8.79 1.87 -6.18
C SER A 4 -9.23 0.99 -5.00
N VAL A 5 -8.70 -0.22 -4.89
CA VAL A 5 -9.00 -1.16 -3.79
C VAL A 5 -8.61 -0.58 -2.42
N GLN A 6 -7.44 0.06 -2.33
CA GLN A 6 -7.00 0.70 -1.08
C GLN A 6 -7.90 1.88 -0.72
N LEU A 7 -8.31 2.69 -1.71
CA LEU A 7 -9.21 3.81 -1.49
C LEU A 7 -10.61 3.35 -1.06
N ILE A 8 -11.11 2.22 -1.58
CA ILE A 8 -12.37 1.60 -1.15
C ILE A 8 -12.30 1.21 0.33
N GLN A 9 -11.22 0.55 0.75
CA GLN A 9 -11.04 0.16 2.16
C GLN A 9 -11.01 1.38 3.09
N GLU A 10 -10.33 2.46 2.68
CA GLU A 10 -10.29 3.72 3.42
C GLU A 10 -11.66 4.42 3.44
N ALA A 11 -12.39 4.39 2.34
CA ALA A 11 -13.74 4.95 2.24
C ALA A 11 -14.71 4.24 3.21
N GLN A 12 -14.61 2.92 3.34
CA GLN A 12 -15.43 2.11 4.26
C GLN A 12 -15.01 2.23 5.74
N ASN A 13 -13.82 2.77 6.01
CA ASN A 13 -13.32 2.95 7.38
C ASN A 13 -13.98 4.17 8.06
N TYR A 14 -15.23 4.00 8.48
CA TYR A 14 -15.94 4.94 9.33
C TYR A 14 -16.91 4.20 10.26
N ARG A 15 -17.31 4.85 11.35
CA ARG A 15 -18.20 4.27 12.35
C ARG A 15 -19.65 4.71 12.11
N TYR A 16 -20.52 3.74 11.92
CA TYR A 16 -21.97 3.94 11.86
C TYR A 16 -22.60 3.70 13.25
N ASN A 17 -23.55 4.54 13.64
CA ASN A 17 -24.26 4.44 14.91
C ASN A 17 -25.78 4.47 14.67
N PRO A 18 -26.49 3.35 14.84
CA PRO A 18 -27.94 3.28 14.64
C PRO A 18 -28.77 4.16 15.56
N SER A 19 -28.21 4.65 16.67
CA SER A 19 -28.92 5.54 17.61
C SER A 19 -29.03 6.97 17.11
N ILE A 20 -28.29 7.35 16.07
CA ILE A 20 -28.31 8.71 15.52
C ILE A 20 -29.50 8.84 14.55
N PRO A 21 -30.34 9.88 14.66
CA PRO A 21 -31.52 10.03 13.81
C PRO A 21 -31.21 10.08 12.31
N LEU A 22 -32.11 9.53 11.49
CA LEU A 22 -31.91 9.41 10.03
C LEU A 22 -31.63 10.76 9.37
N ARG A 23 -32.31 11.83 9.82
CA ARG A 23 -32.12 13.19 9.33
C ARG A 23 -30.66 13.66 9.39
N ILE A 24 -29.92 13.28 10.44
CA ILE A 24 -28.52 13.67 10.59
C ILE A 24 -27.65 12.97 9.54
N TYR A 25 -27.95 11.72 9.24
CA TYR A 25 -27.26 10.99 8.17
C TYR A 25 -27.58 11.55 6.79
N LEU A 26 -28.82 11.94 6.51
CA LEU A 26 -29.18 12.60 5.25
C LEU A 26 -28.42 13.92 5.07
N LYS A 27 -28.31 14.74 6.12
CA LYS A 27 -27.46 15.94 6.09
C LYS A 27 -25.97 15.61 5.86
N THR A 28 -25.50 14.51 6.45
CA THR A 28 -24.13 14.03 6.25
C THR A 28 -23.90 13.61 4.80
N CYS A 29 -24.88 12.98 4.15
CA CYS A 29 -24.81 12.59 2.75
C CYS A 29 -24.58 13.79 1.83
N ILE A 30 -25.31 14.89 2.06
CA ILE A 30 -25.12 16.16 1.33
C ILE A 30 -23.68 16.66 1.52
N GLY A 31 -23.19 16.71 2.77
CA GLY A 31 -21.83 17.14 3.05
C GLY A 31 -20.73 16.22 2.47
N LEU A 32 -21.01 14.94 2.26
CA LEU A 32 -20.09 14.03 1.56
C LEU A 32 -20.04 14.34 0.07
N LEU A 33 -21.19 14.60 -0.57
CA LEU A 33 -21.26 14.97 -1.99
C LEU A 33 -20.58 16.32 -2.24
N ASP A 34 -20.82 17.33 -1.40
CA ASP A 34 -20.17 18.64 -1.53
C ASP A 34 -18.64 18.51 -1.46
N LYS A 35 -18.14 17.71 -0.52
CA LYS A 35 -16.70 17.43 -0.41
C LYS A 35 -16.19 16.67 -1.62
N ALA A 36 -16.92 15.68 -2.10
CA ALA A 36 -16.53 14.92 -3.29
C ALA A 36 -16.41 15.83 -4.51
N GLN A 37 -17.41 16.69 -4.74
CA GLN A 37 -17.42 17.66 -5.83
C GLN A 37 -16.29 18.68 -5.73
N LEU A 38 -16.03 19.21 -4.53
CA LEU A 38 -14.92 20.14 -4.30
C LEU A 38 -13.56 19.49 -4.64
N ASN A 39 -13.33 18.26 -4.21
CA ASN A 39 -12.09 17.55 -4.52
C ASN A 39 -11.98 17.21 -6.01
N PHE A 40 -13.09 16.88 -6.66
CA PHE A 40 -13.14 16.64 -8.10
C PHE A 40 -12.76 17.92 -8.88
N GLN A 41 -13.30 19.08 -8.48
CA GLN A 41 -12.94 20.37 -9.07
C GLN A 41 -11.46 20.74 -8.85
N ASN A 42 -10.89 20.33 -7.72
CA ASN A 42 -9.47 20.49 -7.41
C ASN A 42 -8.56 19.48 -8.14
N ASN A 43 -9.10 18.63 -9.01
CA ASN A 43 -8.41 17.53 -9.70
C ASN A 43 -7.84 16.46 -8.76
N ASP A 44 -8.32 16.36 -7.52
CA ASP A 44 -8.00 15.25 -6.62
C ASP A 44 -9.02 14.12 -6.79
N ASN A 45 -8.82 13.35 -7.86
CA ASN A 45 -9.69 12.23 -8.21
C ASN A 45 -9.69 11.12 -7.15
N SER A 46 -8.57 10.93 -6.45
CA SER A 46 -8.46 9.88 -5.41
C SER A 46 -9.37 10.21 -4.24
N MET A 47 -9.34 11.46 -3.78
CA MET A 47 -10.14 11.89 -2.64
C MET A 47 -11.61 12.09 -3.01
N ALA A 48 -11.90 12.58 -4.22
CA ALA A 48 -13.25 12.63 -4.76
C ALA A 48 -13.89 11.24 -4.79
N PHE A 49 -13.18 10.25 -5.34
CA PHE A 49 -13.62 8.85 -5.38
C PHE A 49 -13.92 8.30 -3.98
N MET A 50 -13.01 8.54 -3.02
CA MET A 50 -13.20 8.09 -1.63
C MET A 50 -14.49 8.65 -1.00
N PHE A 51 -14.79 9.95 -1.21
CA PHE A 51 -16.01 10.56 -0.67
C PHE A 51 -17.28 10.05 -1.37
N TYR A 52 -17.27 9.90 -2.69
CA TYR A 52 -18.42 9.31 -3.42
C TYR A 52 -18.67 7.86 -2.99
N TYR A 53 -17.62 7.05 -2.87
CA TYR A 53 -17.76 5.67 -2.43
C TYR A 53 -18.27 5.57 -0.98
N ARG A 54 -17.79 6.45 -0.10
CA ARG A 54 -18.30 6.52 1.29
C ARG A 54 -19.78 6.90 1.34
N TYR A 55 -20.21 7.85 0.51
CA TYR A 55 -21.62 8.18 0.36
C TYR A 55 -22.43 6.95 -0.09
N MET A 56 -21.94 6.21 -1.08
CA MET A 56 -22.60 4.99 -1.56
C MET A 56 -22.75 3.93 -0.48
N ASP A 57 -21.67 3.62 0.24
CA ASP A 57 -21.70 2.63 1.30
C ASP A 57 -22.65 3.04 2.43
N LEU A 58 -22.64 4.32 2.82
CA LEU A 58 -23.55 4.83 3.84
C LEU A 58 -25.01 4.65 3.42
N VAL A 59 -25.34 5.08 2.21
CA VAL A 59 -26.71 5.11 1.70
C VAL A 59 -27.25 3.71 1.42
N THR A 60 -26.47 2.84 0.79
CA THR A 60 -26.93 1.52 0.34
C THR A 60 -26.80 0.44 1.41
N ASN A 61 -25.71 0.44 2.18
CA ASN A 61 -25.42 -0.63 3.15
C ASN A 61 -25.85 -0.28 4.58
N LYS A 62 -25.61 0.95 5.04
CA LYS A 62 -25.88 1.30 6.45
C LYS A 62 -27.30 1.81 6.66
N LEU A 63 -27.72 2.82 5.89
CA LEU A 63 -29.02 3.48 6.09
C LEU A 63 -30.22 2.59 5.76
N SER A 64 -30.04 1.61 4.87
CA SER A 64 -31.05 0.59 4.58
C SER A 64 -31.40 -0.28 5.80
N THR A 65 -30.56 -0.32 6.84
CA THR A 65 -30.79 -1.06 8.09
C THR A 65 -31.28 -0.19 9.25
N HIS A 66 -31.45 1.12 9.03
CA HIS A 66 -31.80 2.06 10.10
C HIS A 66 -33.25 1.86 10.59
N GLN A 67 -33.46 1.98 11.91
CA GLN A 67 -34.76 1.74 12.54
C GLN A 67 -35.87 2.66 12.00
N GLU A 68 -35.58 3.95 11.81
CA GLU A 68 -36.55 4.91 11.24
C GLU A 68 -36.91 4.61 9.78
N TYR A 69 -36.04 3.92 9.03
CA TYR A 69 -36.36 3.47 7.68
C TYR A 69 -37.19 2.18 7.70
N MET A 70 -36.89 1.26 8.62
CA MET A 70 -37.64 0.01 8.81
C MET A 70 -39.02 0.22 9.44
N SER A 71 -39.22 1.30 10.19
CA SER A 71 -40.51 1.62 10.81
C SER A 71 -41.61 1.78 9.77
N SER A 72 -42.79 1.20 10.03
CA SER A 72 -43.95 1.23 9.12
C SER A 72 -44.67 2.57 9.08
N VAL A 73 -44.22 3.55 9.87
CA VAL A 73 -44.80 4.90 9.90
C VAL A 73 -44.16 5.72 8.79
N ASP A 74 -45.00 6.23 7.89
CA ASP A 74 -44.56 7.05 6.76
C ASP A 74 -44.00 8.38 7.29
N SER A 75 -42.68 8.56 7.19
CA SER A 75 -41.98 9.74 7.69
C SER A 75 -41.38 10.56 6.56
N LEU A 76 -41.29 11.87 6.73
CA LEU A 76 -40.69 12.76 5.72
C LEU A 76 -39.27 12.32 5.33
N HIS A 77 -38.46 11.96 6.34
CA HIS A 77 -37.07 11.54 6.15
C HIS A 77 -36.95 10.19 5.43
N ARG A 78 -37.91 9.28 5.63
CA ARG A 78 -37.99 8.04 4.85
C ARG A 78 -38.21 8.34 3.37
N ARG A 79 -39.12 9.27 3.04
CA ARG A 79 -39.39 9.68 1.66
C ARG A 79 -38.18 10.36 1.02
N GLU A 80 -37.50 11.24 1.75
CA GLU A 80 -36.26 11.89 1.30
C GLU A 80 -35.18 10.84 0.97
N TYR A 81 -34.98 9.87 1.86
CA TYR A 81 -34.06 8.76 1.63
C TYR A 81 -34.42 7.94 0.37
N LEU A 82 -35.69 7.57 0.20
CA LEU A 82 -36.15 6.82 -0.98
C LEU A 82 -35.96 7.61 -2.28
N GLN A 83 -36.16 8.93 -2.25
CA GLN A 83 -35.92 9.79 -3.40
C GLN A 83 -34.43 9.83 -3.75
N LEU A 84 -33.56 9.94 -2.75
CA LEU A 84 -32.11 9.92 -2.91
C LEU A 84 -31.64 8.60 -3.54
N ILE A 85 -32.14 7.46 -3.05
CA ILE A 85 -31.87 6.13 -3.63
C ILE A 85 -32.31 6.04 -5.09
N LYS A 86 -33.45 6.63 -5.45
CA LYS A 86 -34.00 6.51 -6.80
C LYS A 86 -33.32 7.43 -7.81
N LEU A 87 -32.95 8.64 -7.40
CA LEU A 87 -32.46 9.68 -8.32
C LEU A 87 -30.95 9.85 -8.27
N GLU A 88 -30.38 9.97 -7.07
CA GLU A 88 -28.97 10.32 -6.90
C GLU A 88 -28.06 9.10 -7.03
N VAL A 89 -28.47 7.95 -6.47
CA VAL A 89 -27.62 6.76 -6.43
C VAL A 89 -27.18 6.26 -7.80
N PRO A 90 -28.05 6.13 -8.81
CA PRO A 90 -27.63 5.72 -10.14
C PRO A 90 -26.63 6.69 -10.79
N CYS A 91 -26.80 7.99 -10.54
CA CYS A 91 -25.90 9.02 -11.06
C CYS A 91 -24.52 8.94 -10.42
N VAL A 92 -24.46 8.89 -9.10
CA VAL A 92 -23.19 8.84 -8.36
C VAL A 92 -22.47 7.51 -8.59
N LEU A 93 -23.19 6.40 -8.78
CA LEU A 93 -22.59 5.11 -9.13
C LEU A 93 -21.80 5.20 -10.44
N LYS A 94 -22.39 5.83 -11.46
CA LYS A 94 -21.71 6.07 -12.74
C LYS A 94 -20.44 6.92 -12.57
N ILE A 95 -20.51 7.97 -11.74
CA ILE A 95 -19.34 8.82 -11.45
C ILE A 95 -18.22 7.99 -10.79
N ILE A 96 -18.57 7.08 -9.88
CA ILE A 96 -17.61 6.19 -9.22
C ILE A 96 -16.95 5.25 -10.23
N GLU A 97 -17.72 4.67 -11.15
CA GLU A 97 -17.20 3.79 -12.21
C GLU A 97 -16.19 4.53 -13.10
N ASP A 98 -16.54 5.72 -13.58
CA ASP A 98 -15.66 6.57 -14.42
C ASP A 98 -14.37 6.97 -13.67
N LEU A 99 -14.50 7.32 -12.37
CA LEU A 99 -13.35 7.65 -11.53
C LEU A 99 -12.47 6.43 -11.24
N GLN A 100 -13.06 5.26 -11.05
CA GLN A 100 -12.33 4.02 -10.79
C GLN A 100 -11.43 3.66 -11.97
N GLU A 101 -11.97 3.70 -13.20
CA GLU A 101 -11.19 3.47 -14.42
C GLU A 101 -9.99 4.44 -14.49
N THR A 102 -10.24 5.72 -14.25
CA THR A 102 -9.21 6.76 -14.25
C THR A 102 -8.11 6.50 -13.21
N ILE A 103 -8.48 6.09 -12.00
CA ILE A 103 -7.54 5.80 -10.91
C ILE A 103 -6.71 4.56 -11.23
N ASP A 104 -7.34 3.49 -11.72
CA ASP A 104 -6.67 2.24 -12.04
C ASP A 104 -5.68 2.42 -13.19
N ASP A 105 -6.02 3.20 -14.21
CA ASP A 105 -5.12 3.54 -15.30
C ASP A 105 -3.91 4.35 -14.82
N ASN A 106 -4.14 5.35 -13.97
CA ASN A 106 -3.06 6.11 -13.39
C ASN A 106 -2.16 5.22 -12.51
N TYR A 107 -2.76 4.26 -11.78
CA TYR A 107 -2.03 3.36 -10.89
C TYR A 107 -1.12 2.42 -11.68
N LYS A 108 -1.64 1.82 -12.74
CA LYS A 108 -0.85 1.00 -13.68
C LYS A 108 0.29 1.79 -14.31
N LYS A 109 0.04 3.02 -14.78
CA LYS A 109 1.08 3.89 -15.34
C LYS A 109 2.19 4.19 -14.33
N HIS A 110 1.81 4.48 -13.09
CA HIS A 110 2.74 4.73 -12.00
C HIS A 110 3.58 3.48 -11.67
N GLU A 111 2.96 2.31 -11.57
CA GLU A 111 3.63 1.03 -11.34
C GLU A 111 4.65 0.70 -12.45
N LEU A 112 4.27 0.84 -13.72
CA LEU A 112 5.16 0.65 -14.85
C LEU A 112 6.35 1.64 -14.84
N SER A 113 6.11 2.89 -14.45
CA SER A 113 7.16 3.90 -14.31
C SER A 113 8.17 3.52 -13.23
N LEU A 114 7.70 3.04 -12.07
CA LEU A 114 8.58 2.54 -11.01
C LEU A 114 9.41 1.34 -11.47
N ALA A 115 8.77 0.33 -12.09
CA ALA A 115 9.45 -0.84 -12.61
C ALA A 115 10.53 -0.48 -13.65
N LYS A 116 10.22 0.49 -14.55
CA LYS A 116 11.15 0.98 -15.56
C LYS A 116 12.36 1.71 -14.96
N ASN A 117 12.19 2.41 -13.84
CA ASN A 117 13.29 3.08 -13.16
C ASN A 117 14.19 2.11 -12.39
N ILE A 118 13.65 1.01 -11.87
CA ILE A 118 14.43 -0.04 -11.19
C ILE A 118 15.24 -0.86 -12.21
N ALA A 119 14.64 -1.22 -13.35
CA ALA A 119 15.30 -2.05 -14.38
C ALA A 119 16.35 -1.31 -15.22
N LYS A 120 16.37 0.04 -15.19
CA LYS A 120 17.37 0.87 -15.87
C LYS A 120 18.43 1.41 -14.90
N ALA A 121 19.00 0.54 -14.08
CA ALA A 121 20.41 0.72 -13.72
C ALA A 121 21.22 0.59 -15.02
N LYS A 122 21.42 1.70 -15.74
CA LYS A 122 22.35 1.73 -16.87
C LYS A 122 23.71 1.27 -16.33
N PRO A 123 24.38 0.24 -16.90
CA PRO A 123 25.82 0.23 -16.82
C PRO A 123 26.26 1.51 -17.52
N THR A 124 26.81 2.46 -16.75
CA THR A 124 27.46 3.63 -17.32
C THR A 124 28.54 3.08 -18.25
N GLN A 125 28.27 3.09 -19.56
CA GLN A 125 29.30 2.92 -20.57
C GLN A 125 30.15 4.18 -20.52
N LEU A 126 31.09 4.20 -19.56
CA LEU A 126 32.26 5.03 -19.65
C LEU A 126 33.02 4.54 -20.89
N THR A 127 33.11 5.42 -21.88
CA THR A 127 34.07 5.30 -22.96
C THR A 127 35.47 5.43 -22.37
N HIS A 128 35.98 4.45 -21.61
CA HIS A 128 37.37 4.43 -21.18
C HIS A 128 37.92 3.00 -21.17
N GLN A 129 39.19 2.96 -21.52
CA GLN A 129 40.10 1.84 -21.66
C GLN A 129 39.92 0.79 -20.56
N THR A 130 40.16 -0.47 -20.91
CA THR A 130 40.17 -1.63 -20.01
C THR A 130 41.12 -1.43 -18.82
N THR A 131 40.61 -0.85 -17.74
CA THR A 131 41.13 -1.03 -16.39
C THR A 131 40.05 -1.75 -15.61
N TYR A 132 40.31 -3.00 -15.28
CA TYR A 132 39.52 -3.81 -14.37
C TYR A 132 39.43 -3.06 -13.04
N GLU A 133 38.32 -2.35 -12.83
CA GLU A 133 38.05 -1.66 -11.58
C GLU A 133 37.65 -2.74 -10.57
N THR A 134 38.65 -3.27 -9.87
CA THR A 134 38.45 -4.19 -8.76
C THR A 134 37.72 -3.44 -7.67
N LEU A 135 36.77 -4.12 -7.03
CA LEU A 135 36.14 -3.65 -5.79
C LEU A 135 37.22 -3.05 -4.87
N PRO A 136 36.97 -1.90 -4.23
CA PRO A 136 37.94 -1.29 -3.34
C PRO A 136 38.38 -2.35 -2.32
N SER A 137 39.67 -2.37 -1.97
CA SER A 137 40.22 -3.39 -1.06
C SER A 137 39.54 -3.42 0.31
N THR A 138 38.81 -2.36 0.66
CA THR A 138 38.00 -2.22 1.86
C THR A 138 36.60 -2.85 1.73
N PHE A 139 36.19 -3.31 0.55
CA PHE A 139 34.91 -3.96 0.33
C PHE A 139 34.91 -5.35 0.95
N ASN A 140 34.17 -5.49 2.05
CA ASN A 140 33.99 -6.77 2.71
C ASN A 140 32.71 -7.45 2.20
N GLU A 141 32.89 -8.38 1.28
CA GLU A 141 31.79 -9.13 0.65
C GLU A 141 30.97 -9.95 1.67
N ARG A 142 31.61 -10.48 2.72
CA ARG A 142 30.88 -11.18 3.80
C ARG A 142 29.95 -10.24 4.56
N ARG A 143 30.42 -9.03 4.91
CA ARG A 143 29.61 -8.02 5.60
C ARG A 143 28.42 -7.57 4.75
N PHE A 144 28.63 -7.43 3.44
CA PHE A 144 27.56 -7.08 2.50
C PHE A 144 26.51 -8.20 2.38
N ASN A 145 26.95 -9.44 2.23
CA ASN A 145 26.00 -10.58 2.15
C ASN A 145 25.25 -10.79 3.47
N GLN A 146 25.88 -10.50 4.62
CA GLN A 146 25.21 -10.50 5.92
C GLN A 146 24.12 -9.43 6.01
N SER A 147 24.36 -8.21 5.52
CA SER A 147 23.33 -7.17 5.53
C SER A 147 22.15 -7.48 4.60
N LEU A 148 22.40 -8.14 3.46
CA LEU A 148 21.34 -8.62 2.58
C LEU A 148 20.48 -9.70 3.24
N ASN A 149 21.09 -10.67 3.92
CA ASN A 149 20.35 -11.70 4.65
C ASN A 149 19.51 -11.10 5.80
N PHE A 150 20.04 -10.10 6.49
CA PHE A 150 19.29 -9.37 7.50
C PHE A 150 18.08 -8.63 6.92
N LEU A 151 18.23 -7.94 5.79
CA LEU A 151 17.12 -7.24 5.13
C LEU A 151 16.02 -8.23 4.70
N HIS A 152 16.40 -9.36 4.11
CA HIS A 152 15.45 -10.42 3.74
C HIS A 152 14.75 -11.02 4.97
N SER A 153 15.45 -11.16 6.10
CA SER A 153 14.82 -11.62 7.34
C SER A 153 13.77 -10.62 7.86
N GLN A 154 14.01 -9.31 7.76
CA GLN A 154 13.03 -8.30 8.19
C GLN A 154 11.79 -8.22 7.29
N THR A 155 11.94 -8.37 5.97
CA THR A 155 10.79 -8.34 5.05
C THR A 155 9.89 -9.56 5.22
N THR A 156 10.44 -10.70 5.63
CA THR A 156 9.69 -11.93 5.90
C THR A 156 8.83 -11.81 7.18
N PHE A 157 9.21 -10.95 8.14
CA PHE A 157 8.45 -10.76 9.39
C PHE A 157 7.16 -9.92 9.24
N ASN A 158 6.92 -9.27 8.09
CA ASN A 158 5.71 -8.46 7.88
C ASN A 158 4.65 -9.08 6.98
N ASN A 159 4.93 -10.22 6.32
CA ASN A 159 3.97 -10.89 5.44
C ASN A 159 3.97 -12.40 5.70
N ASN A 160 3.20 -12.85 6.70
CA ASN A 160 2.27 -13.99 6.63
C ASN A 160 2.02 -14.65 8.00
N THR A 161 0.82 -14.39 8.50
CA THR A 161 -0.01 -15.37 9.21
C THR A 161 -0.17 -16.64 8.38
N THR A 162 -0.04 -17.80 9.03
CA THR A 162 -0.56 -19.12 8.62
C THR A 162 0.05 -19.74 7.34
N THR A 163 0.85 -20.81 7.48
CA THR A 163 0.48 -22.21 7.12
C THR A 163 1.68 -23.14 7.37
N ASN A 164 1.36 -24.29 7.95
CA ASN A 164 2.25 -25.37 8.35
C ASN A 164 2.77 -26.21 7.16
N ASN A 165 3.94 -26.80 7.38
CA ASN A 165 4.48 -28.07 6.89
C ASN A 165 5.23 -28.20 5.54
N ASN A 166 6.37 -28.88 5.72
CA ASN A 166 7.15 -29.73 4.81
C ASN A 166 8.12 -29.06 3.84
N SER A 167 9.40 -29.07 4.21
CA SER A 167 10.42 -29.51 3.26
C SER A 167 11.48 -30.35 3.96
N MET A 168 11.45 -31.64 3.63
CA MET A 168 12.39 -32.66 4.00
C MET A 168 13.33 -32.85 2.81
N ASN A 169 14.63 -32.75 3.07
CA ASN A 169 15.70 -33.55 2.48
C ASN A 169 15.86 -33.59 0.94
N ASN A 170 16.97 -33.07 0.43
CA ASN A 170 17.84 -33.87 -0.43
C ASN A 170 19.24 -33.26 -0.58
N ASN A 171 20.23 -34.00 -0.08
CA ASN A 171 21.64 -33.89 -0.45
C ASN A 171 21.81 -34.37 -1.90
N ASN A 172 22.65 -33.66 -2.67
CA ASN A 172 23.54 -34.35 -3.60
C ASN A 172 24.83 -33.56 -3.83
N SER A 173 25.94 -34.18 -3.44
CA SER A 173 27.32 -33.75 -3.66
C SER A 173 27.74 -33.96 -5.12
N ASN A 174 28.59 -33.06 -5.62
CA ASN A 174 29.78 -33.34 -6.44
C ASN A 174 30.48 -31.99 -6.73
N ASN A 175 31.49 -31.54 -5.99
CA ASN A 175 32.87 -32.03 -5.75
C ASN A 175 33.90 -31.48 -6.78
N ASN A 176 35.05 -31.07 -6.23
CA ASN A 176 36.33 -30.66 -6.82
C ASN A 176 36.49 -29.16 -7.20
N ASN A 177 37.54 -28.43 -6.80
CA ASN A 177 38.77 -28.81 -6.08
C ASN A 177 39.50 -27.56 -5.52
N SER A 178 40.02 -27.71 -4.31
CA SER A 178 41.36 -27.29 -3.82
C SER A 178 41.83 -25.84 -3.87
N ASN A 179 41.88 -25.18 -2.69
CA ASN A 179 43.07 -25.16 -1.78
C ASN A 179 42.89 -24.06 -0.71
N ASN A 180 42.66 -24.45 0.56
CA ASN A 180 43.65 -24.49 1.66
C ASN A 180 44.09 -23.07 2.11
N SER A 181 43.70 -22.56 3.29
CA SER A 181 44.20 -23.04 4.59
C SER A 181 43.28 -22.76 5.79
N ASN A 182 43.30 -23.70 6.73
CA ASN A 182 42.80 -23.69 8.09
C ASN A 182 42.98 -22.36 8.86
N ILE A 183 42.02 -22.05 9.73
CA ILE A 183 42.18 -22.04 11.20
C ILE A 183 40.78 -22.06 11.83
N GLN A 184 40.56 -23.03 12.73
CA GLN A 184 39.46 -23.07 13.68
C GLN A 184 39.55 -21.83 14.57
N ASP A 185 38.44 -21.13 14.79
CA ASP A 185 38.09 -20.81 16.16
C ASP A 185 36.59 -20.67 16.35
N ASN A 186 36.14 -21.42 17.34
CA ASN A 186 34.77 -21.54 17.78
C ASN A 186 34.63 -20.58 18.96
N SER A 187 34.22 -19.34 18.68
CA SER A 187 33.88 -18.38 19.73
C SER A 187 32.81 -17.43 19.22
N ASN A 188 31.61 -17.52 19.81
CA ASN A 188 30.53 -16.53 19.81
C ASN A 188 30.41 -15.68 18.53
N GLU A 189 29.49 -16.04 17.63
CA GLU A 189 28.97 -15.12 16.62
C GLU A 189 28.22 -13.96 17.31
N MET A 190 28.99 -13.04 17.87
CA MET A 190 28.52 -11.73 18.29
C MET A 190 28.21 -10.97 17.01
N TYR A 191 26.91 -10.82 16.73
CA TYR A 191 26.42 -10.01 15.61
C TYR A 191 26.99 -8.59 15.72
N HIS A 192 28.06 -8.33 14.97
CA HIS A 192 28.72 -7.04 14.99
C HIS A 192 27.93 -6.08 14.11
N TYR A 193 27.18 -5.20 14.75
CA TYR A 193 26.46 -4.11 14.09
C TYR A 193 27.46 -3.15 13.44
N PRO A 194 27.20 -2.67 12.21
CA PRO A 194 27.94 -1.56 11.67
C PRO A 194 27.64 -0.31 12.52
N GLU A 195 28.65 0.29 13.16
CA GLU A 195 28.48 1.63 13.74
C GLU A 195 28.11 2.61 12.63
N LEU A 196 27.10 3.44 12.92
CA LEU A 196 26.65 4.48 12.00
C LEU A 196 27.79 5.48 11.78
N PRO A 197 27.97 5.99 10.55
CA PRO A 197 28.93 7.06 10.28
C PRO A 197 28.67 8.21 11.25
N GLN A 198 29.62 8.47 12.16
CA GLN A 198 29.51 9.63 13.02
C GLN A 198 29.82 10.88 12.21
N LEU A 199 28.86 11.79 12.15
CA LEU A 199 29.03 13.10 11.53
C LEU A 199 30.05 13.88 12.36
N SER A 200 31.27 14.03 11.84
CA SER A 200 32.25 14.94 12.41
C SER A 200 31.79 16.37 12.14
N TYR A 201 31.25 17.03 13.16
CA TYR A 201 31.03 18.48 13.11
C TYR A 201 32.39 19.16 13.35
N SER A 202 32.88 19.92 12.37
CA SER A 202 33.95 20.88 12.63
C SER A 202 33.44 21.90 13.66
N SER A 203 34.06 21.89 14.84
CA SER A 203 33.89 22.98 15.81
C SER A 203 34.49 24.25 15.20
N PHE A 204 33.64 25.27 15.01
CA PHE A 204 34.05 26.64 14.78
C PHE A 204 34.49 27.30 16.08
#